data_AF-A0A6A8G681-F1
#
_entry.id   AF-A0A6A8G681-F1
#
_cell.length_a   1.000
_cell.length_b   1.000
_cell.length_c   1.000
_cell.angle_alpha   90.00
_cell.angle_beta   90.00
_cell.angle_gamma   90.00
#
_symmetry.space_group_name_H-M   'P 1'
#
loop_
_entity.id
_entity.type
_entity.pdbx_description
1 polymer ?
#
loop_
_entity_poly.entity_id
_entity_poly.type
_entity_poly.pdbx_seq_one_letter_code
_entity_poly.pdbx_strand_id
1 'polypeptide(L)'
;MTVNTLHRPTHRDALVHLESAFEDGEMCTVFGRCTVEYDGRATSELGPGDRLVILKPDGSILVHTDEKRTPVNWQPPGCTHSASVRDGRLRIRSTRSNPDERLDVHFERVDQCSVYRVNDRSDLELTGSEEDLRQHILANPSILEAGFEPLETERQSDAGPIDIFGEDADGVPVVVELKRRRVGPSAASQLRRYVDALHREFGDDERVRGVLVAPSVTERATSLLEREGLEFVALDPETGEPPVEDDEGNENDAADENDENDAGEGGEDGESDEKAASDA
;
A
#
# COMPACT_ATOMS: atom_id res chain seq x y z
N MET A 1 -23.57 -13.59 -19.02
CA MET A 1 -23.19 -14.29 -17.78
C MET A 1 -24.19 -13.93 -16.71
N THR A 2 -24.67 -14.89 -15.92
CA THR A 2 -25.77 -14.66 -14.96
C THR A 2 -25.20 -14.50 -13.56
N VAL A 3 -25.34 -13.30 -12.99
CA VAL A 3 -25.24 -13.09 -11.54
C VAL A 3 -26.37 -13.88 -10.88
N ASN A 4 -26.07 -14.60 -9.80
CA ASN A 4 -27.12 -15.19 -8.94
C ASN A 4 -27.20 -14.42 -7.63
N THR A 5 -28.33 -13.75 -7.40
CA THR A 5 -28.57 -12.89 -6.24
C THR A 5 -29.75 -13.41 -5.44
N LEU A 6 -29.51 -13.59 -4.13
CA LEU A 6 -30.55 -13.80 -3.14
C LEU A 6 -30.89 -12.48 -2.46
N HIS A 7 -32.18 -12.15 -2.39
CA HIS A 7 -32.68 -10.96 -1.70
C HIS A 7 -33.29 -11.34 -0.36
N ARG A 8 -32.79 -10.72 0.72
CA ARG A 8 -33.15 -11.05 2.11
C ARG A 8 -33.19 -12.57 2.38
N PRO A 9 -32.15 -13.32 2.00
CA PRO A 9 -32.13 -14.76 2.23
C PRO A 9 -32.18 -15.08 3.72
N THR A 10 -32.65 -16.29 4.04
CA THR A 10 -32.38 -16.82 5.37
C THR A 10 -30.87 -17.03 5.54
N HIS A 11 -30.37 -17.01 6.78
CA HIS A 11 -28.96 -17.29 7.07
C HIS A 11 -28.50 -18.65 6.50
N ARG A 12 -29.41 -19.63 6.42
CA ARG A 12 -29.14 -20.95 5.86
C ARG A 12 -29.07 -20.95 4.34
N ASP A 13 -29.96 -20.23 3.67
CA ASP A 13 -29.90 -20.10 2.20
C ASP A 13 -28.64 -19.36 1.78
N ALA A 14 -28.27 -18.30 2.52
CA ALA A 14 -27.02 -17.58 2.32
C ALA A 14 -25.80 -18.48 2.53
N LEU A 15 -25.81 -19.34 3.56
CA LEU A 15 -24.74 -20.31 3.81
C LEU A 15 -24.53 -21.23 2.60
N VAL A 16 -25.60 -21.89 2.13
CA VAL A 16 -25.53 -22.82 1.00
C VAL A 16 -25.03 -22.10 -0.27
N HIS A 17 -25.48 -20.86 -0.48
CA HIS A 17 -25.05 -20.04 -1.61
C HIS A 17 -23.56 -19.68 -1.55
N LEU A 18 -23.05 -19.35 -0.38
CA LEU A 18 -21.63 -19.03 -0.16
C LEU A 18 -20.73 -20.26 -0.23
N GLU A 19 -21.13 -21.39 0.36
CA GLU A 19 -20.36 -22.65 0.30
C GLU A 19 -20.13 -23.08 -1.14
N SER A 20 -21.20 -23.09 -1.96
CA SER A 20 -21.08 -23.40 -3.39
C SER A 20 -20.17 -22.43 -4.13
N ALA A 21 -20.23 -21.13 -3.79
CA ALA A 21 -19.42 -20.11 -4.45
C ALA A 21 -17.93 -20.21 -4.08
N PHE A 22 -17.62 -20.58 -2.84
CA PHE A 22 -16.24 -20.81 -2.39
C PHE A 22 -15.63 -22.03 -3.09
N GLU A 23 -16.39 -23.11 -3.26
CA GLU A 23 -15.96 -24.30 -4.00
C GLU A 23 -15.69 -24.01 -5.48
N ASP A 24 -16.56 -23.20 -6.10
CA ASP A 24 -16.46 -22.83 -7.52
C ASP A 24 -15.45 -21.70 -7.81
N GLY A 25 -14.84 -21.11 -6.77
CA GLY A 25 -13.93 -19.97 -6.92
C GLY A 25 -14.60 -18.73 -7.49
N GLU A 26 -15.84 -18.45 -7.08
CA GLU A 26 -16.62 -17.31 -7.54
C GLU A 26 -16.48 -16.09 -6.61
N MET A 27 -16.65 -14.90 -7.18
CA MET A 27 -16.67 -13.67 -6.39
C MET A 27 -18.01 -13.54 -5.68
N CYS A 28 -17.98 -13.30 -4.37
CA CYS A 28 -19.19 -13.11 -3.56
C CYS A 28 -19.29 -11.68 -3.04
N THR A 29 -20.51 -11.16 -2.99
CA THR A 29 -20.84 -9.91 -2.29
C THR A 29 -22.00 -10.17 -1.35
N VAL A 30 -21.85 -9.75 -0.09
CA VAL A 30 -22.88 -9.89 0.94
C VAL A 30 -23.13 -8.54 1.55
N PHE A 31 -24.38 -8.07 1.51
CA PHE A 31 -24.80 -6.83 2.14
C PHE A 31 -25.76 -7.14 3.27
N GLY A 32 -25.56 -6.51 4.42
CA GLY A 32 -26.46 -6.66 5.56
C GLY A 32 -25.89 -6.11 6.86
N ARG A 33 -26.69 -6.23 7.92
CA ARG A 33 -26.32 -5.80 9.26
C ARG A 33 -25.45 -6.85 9.94
N CYS A 34 -24.25 -6.48 10.35
CA CYS A 34 -23.29 -7.40 10.97
C CYS A 34 -22.46 -6.75 12.08
N THR A 35 -21.67 -7.56 12.78
CA THR A 35 -20.48 -7.16 13.55
C THR A 35 -19.23 -7.76 12.89
N VAL A 36 -18.06 -7.18 13.17
CA VAL A 36 -16.78 -7.69 12.68
C VAL A 36 -15.81 -7.85 13.84
N GLU A 37 -15.11 -8.96 13.87
CA GLU A 37 -14.02 -9.25 14.82
C GLU A 37 -12.78 -9.62 14.01
N TYR A 38 -11.65 -9.01 14.34
CA TYR A 38 -10.35 -9.36 13.76
C TYR A 38 -9.33 -9.62 14.88
N ASP A 39 -8.58 -10.70 14.70
CA ASP A 39 -7.52 -11.16 15.59
C ASP A 39 -6.31 -11.56 14.73
N GLY A 40 -5.14 -10.98 15.01
CA GLY A 40 -3.94 -11.16 14.20
C GLY A 40 -2.81 -10.26 14.70
N ARG A 41 -2.19 -9.49 13.79
CA ARG A 41 -1.15 -8.50 14.15
C ARG A 41 -1.67 -7.40 15.10
N ALA A 42 -2.97 -7.18 15.08
CA ALA A 42 -3.70 -6.37 16.04
C ALA A 42 -5.02 -7.09 16.39
N THR A 43 -5.74 -6.56 17.36
CA THR A 43 -7.11 -6.99 17.65
C THR A 43 -8.05 -5.82 17.42
N SER A 44 -9.17 -6.05 16.74
CA SER A 44 -10.19 -5.02 16.53
C SER A 44 -11.59 -5.61 16.55
N GLU A 45 -12.54 -4.84 17.08
CA GLU A 45 -13.96 -5.15 17.07
C GLU A 45 -14.73 -3.99 16.46
N LEU A 46 -15.71 -4.31 15.62
CA LEU A 46 -16.59 -3.33 15.00
C LEU A 46 -18.04 -3.70 15.30
N GLY A 47 -18.73 -2.81 16.01
CA GLY A 47 -20.09 -3.00 16.48
C GLY A 47 -21.14 -3.12 15.37
N PRO A 48 -22.42 -3.34 15.73
CA PRO A 48 -23.49 -3.58 14.76
C PRO A 48 -23.66 -2.46 13.75
N GLY A 49 -23.71 -2.78 12.46
CA GLY A 49 -23.88 -1.81 11.37
C GLY A 49 -24.11 -2.49 10.02
N ASP A 50 -24.68 -1.76 9.07
CA ASP A 50 -24.89 -2.25 7.70
C ASP A 50 -23.58 -2.16 6.91
N ARG A 51 -23.16 -3.25 6.28
CA ARG A 51 -21.86 -3.35 5.59
C ARG A 51 -21.95 -4.11 4.28
N LEU A 52 -21.09 -3.73 3.35
CA LEU A 52 -20.77 -4.52 2.17
C LEU A 52 -19.54 -5.38 2.46
N VAL A 53 -19.69 -6.69 2.33
CA VAL A 53 -18.59 -7.67 2.41
C VAL A 53 -18.33 -8.21 1.02
N ILE A 54 -17.08 -8.11 0.56
CA ILE A 54 -16.63 -8.64 -0.73
C ILE A 54 -15.66 -9.78 -0.44
N LEU A 55 -15.90 -10.95 -1.03
CA LEU A 55 -15.04 -12.12 -0.95
C LEU A 55 -14.56 -12.44 -2.36
N LYS A 56 -13.25 -12.36 -2.57
CA LYS A 56 -12.63 -12.61 -3.87
C LYS A 56 -12.13 -14.05 -3.97
N PRO A 57 -12.08 -14.63 -5.18
CA PRO A 57 -11.56 -15.97 -5.42
C PRO A 57 -10.09 -16.16 -5.04
N ASP A 58 -9.31 -15.08 -5.02
CA ASP A 58 -7.90 -15.11 -4.61
C ASP A 58 -7.71 -15.18 -3.08
N GLY A 59 -8.81 -15.25 -2.31
CA GLY A 59 -8.77 -15.27 -0.84
C GLY A 59 -8.87 -13.90 -0.19
N SER A 60 -8.90 -12.79 -0.94
CA SER A 60 -9.10 -11.47 -0.33
C SER A 60 -10.51 -11.34 0.26
N ILE A 61 -10.63 -10.68 1.41
CA ILE A 61 -11.92 -10.23 1.96
C ILE A 61 -11.84 -8.73 2.26
N LEU A 62 -12.89 -7.99 1.90
CA LEU A 62 -13.01 -6.55 2.13
C LEU A 62 -14.34 -6.26 2.82
N VAL A 63 -14.30 -5.51 3.92
CA VAL A 63 -15.51 -5.06 4.63
C VAL A 63 -15.58 -3.54 4.54
N HIS A 64 -16.65 -3.03 3.93
CA HIS A 64 -16.88 -1.60 3.72
C HIS A 64 -18.09 -1.09 4.50
N THR A 65 -17.98 0.16 4.95
CA THR A 65 -19.08 1.03 5.37
C THR A 65 -19.54 1.88 4.18
N ASP A 66 -20.43 2.85 4.41
CA ASP A 66 -20.96 3.80 3.42
C ASP A 66 -20.00 4.94 3.07
N GLU A 67 -18.95 5.15 3.87
CA GLU A 67 -17.93 6.17 3.63
C GLU A 67 -16.55 5.57 3.34
N LYS A 68 -15.68 6.42 2.75
CA LYS A 68 -14.25 6.20 2.46
C LYS A 68 -13.96 5.15 1.37
N ARG A 69 -12.81 5.34 0.72
CA ARG A 69 -12.28 4.45 -0.33
C ARG A 69 -11.82 3.10 0.24
N THR A 70 -11.16 3.13 1.39
CA THR A 70 -10.49 1.96 1.99
C THR A 70 -11.48 1.14 2.83
N PRO A 71 -11.46 -0.21 2.76
CA PRO A 71 -12.25 -1.04 3.66
C PRO A 71 -11.89 -0.79 5.13
N VAL A 72 -12.89 -0.91 6.01
CA VAL A 72 -12.71 -0.76 7.46
C VAL A 72 -12.02 -1.98 8.09
N ASN A 73 -12.20 -3.16 7.50
CA ASN A 73 -11.43 -4.37 7.82
C ASN A 73 -11.22 -5.18 6.54
N TRP A 74 -10.08 -5.83 6.42
CA TRP A 74 -9.74 -6.63 5.25
C TRP A 74 -8.69 -7.71 5.57
N GLN A 75 -8.57 -8.71 4.70
CA GLN A 75 -7.40 -9.58 4.63
C GLN A 75 -6.90 -9.69 3.18
N PRO A 76 -5.57 -9.86 2.98
CA PRO A 76 -4.95 -9.92 1.65
C PRO A 76 -5.33 -11.20 0.88
N PRO A 77 -4.91 -11.32 -0.39
CA PRO A 77 -4.94 -12.60 -1.12
C PRO A 77 -4.25 -13.74 -0.34
N GLY A 78 -4.65 -14.97 -0.63
CA GLY A 78 -4.12 -16.20 -0.03
C GLY A 78 -4.82 -16.67 1.25
N CYS A 79 -5.88 -15.99 1.69
CA CYS A 79 -6.68 -16.43 2.83
C CYS A 79 -7.74 -17.47 2.44
N THR A 80 -8.14 -18.31 3.40
CA THR A 80 -9.19 -19.30 3.22
C THR A 80 -10.50 -18.78 3.80
N HIS A 81 -11.54 -18.74 2.98
CA HIS A 81 -12.89 -18.37 3.40
C HIS A 81 -13.69 -19.60 3.83
N SER A 82 -14.49 -19.45 4.88
CA SER A 82 -15.49 -20.44 5.29
C SER A 82 -16.74 -19.73 5.81
N ALA A 83 -17.91 -20.31 5.56
CA ALA A 83 -19.17 -19.85 6.11
C ALA A 83 -19.73 -20.89 7.07
N SER A 84 -20.51 -20.46 8.05
CA SER A 84 -21.24 -21.36 8.94
C SER A 84 -22.47 -20.65 9.52
N VAL A 85 -23.46 -21.41 9.95
CA VAL A 85 -24.56 -20.87 10.76
C VAL A 85 -24.41 -21.38 12.19
N ARG A 86 -24.21 -20.46 13.13
CA ARG A 86 -24.08 -20.72 14.57
C ARG A 86 -25.17 -19.92 15.29
N ASP A 87 -25.91 -20.54 16.20
CA ASP A 87 -27.03 -19.92 16.92
C ASP A 87 -28.04 -19.22 15.98
N GLY A 88 -28.27 -19.82 14.81
CA GLY A 88 -29.20 -19.30 13.79
C GLY A 88 -28.69 -18.08 13.00
N ARG A 89 -27.44 -17.66 13.21
CA ARG A 89 -26.82 -16.51 12.52
C ARG A 89 -25.69 -16.94 11.61
N LEU A 90 -25.64 -16.37 10.41
CA LEU A 90 -24.53 -16.57 9.47
C LEU A 90 -23.26 -15.92 10.01
N ARG A 91 -22.18 -16.69 10.00
CA ARG A 91 -20.81 -16.21 10.21
C ARG A 91 -19.99 -16.52 8.96
N ILE A 92 -19.35 -15.48 8.41
CA ILE A 92 -18.30 -15.61 7.40
C ILE A 92 -16.97 -15.44 8.09
N ARG A 93 -16.05 -16.37 7.86
CA ARG A 93 -14.69 -16.35 8.42
C ARG A 93 -13.68 -16.36 7.30
N SER A 94 -12.68 -15.50 7.41
CA SER A 94 -11.45 -15.59 6.63
C SER A 94 -10.28 -15.85 7.57
N THR A 95 -9.37 -16.75 7.17
CA THR A 95 -8.17 -17.11 7.94
C THR A 95 -6.93 -17.11 7.07
N ARG A 96 -5.84 -16.61 7.64
CA ARG A 96 -4.49 -16.62 7.10
C ARG A 96 -3.57 -17.34 8.09
N SER A 97 -2.61 -18.12 7.61
CA SER A 97 -1.69 -18.90 8.46
C SER A 97 -0.34 -18.25 8.71
N ASN A 98 0.08 -17.28 7.88
CA ASN A 98 1.35 -16.58 8.06
C ASN A 98 1.28 -15.08 7.65
N PRO A 99 1.25 -14.16 8.63
CA PRO A 99 0.99 -14.43 10.05
C PRO A 99 -0.38 -15.07 10.28
N ASP A 100 -0.57 -15.70 11.44
CA ASP A 100 -1.88 -16.22 11.86
C ASP A 100 -2.84 -15.05 12.07
N GLU A 101 -3.86 -14.95 11.22
CA GLU A 101 -4.84 -13.87 11.26
C GLU A 101 -6.23 -14.42 10.97
N ARG A 102 -7.24 -13.92 11.68
CA ARG A 102 -8.63 -14.32 11.57
C ARG A 102 -9.52 -13.09 11.51
N LEU A 103 -10.43 -13.06 10.54
CA LEU A 103 -11.49 -12.08 10.42
C LEU A 103 -12.83 -12.79 10.41
N ASP A 104 -13.69 -12.52 11.39
CA ASP A 104 -15.06 -12.99 11.45
C ASP A 104 -16.05 -11.87 11.20
N VAL A 105 -17.02 -12.11 10.31
CA VAL A 105 -18.18 -11.26 10.09
C VAL A 105 -19.44 -12.01 10.52
N HIS A 106 -20.11 -11.51 11.55
CA HIS A 106 -21.32 -12.10 12.11
C HIS A 106 -22.55 -11.32 11.67
N PHE A 107 -23.40 -11.92 10.85
CA PHE A 107 -24.60 -11.26 10.35
C PHE A 107 -25.77 -11.39 11.32
N GLU A 108 -26.36 -10.27 11.70
CA GLU A 108 -27.68 -10.20 12.32
C GLU A 108 -28.77 -10.44 11.24
N ARG A 109 -28.58 -9.83 10.07
CA ARG A 109 -29.47 -9.94 8.92
C ARG A 109 -28.66 -9.83 7.64
N VAL A 110 -28.95 -10.70 6.67
CA VAL A 110 -28.45 -10.59 5.30
C VAL A 110 -29.53 -9.94 4.46
N ASP A 111 -29.25 -8.78 3.88
CA ASP A 111 -30.17 -8.05 3.00
C ASP A 111 -29.99 -8.47 1.53
N GLN A 112 -28.77 -8.82 1.13
CA GLN A 112 -28.45 -9.32 -0.20
C GLN A 112 -27.23 -10.25 -0.15
N CYS A 113 -27.23 -11.31 -0.96
CA CYS A 113 -26.08 -12.16 -1.21
C CYS A 113 -25.98 -12.45 -2.71
N SER A 114 -24.94 -11.97 -3.38
CA SER A 114 -24.75 -12.16 -4.82
C SER A 114 -23.46 -12.89 -5.11
N VAL A 115 -23.49 -13.77 -6.10
CA VAL A 115 -22.34 -14.53 -6.57
C VAL A 115 -22.15 -14.27 -8.06
N TYR A 116 -20.89 -14.05 -8.46
CA TYR A 116 -20.51 -13.74 -9.83
C TYR A 116 -19.22 -14.44 -10.24
N ARG A 117 -19.25 -15.08 -11.42
CA ARG A 117 -18.09 -15.75 -12.01
C ARG A 117 -17.24 -14.76 -12.80
N VAL A 118 -16.08 -14.38 -12.25
CA VAL A 118 -15.13 -13.45 -12.89
C VAL A 118 -14.15 -14.23 -13.78
N ASN A 119 -14.49 -14.36 -15.07
CA ASN A 119 -13.72 -15.16 -16.04
C ASN A 119 -12.87 -14.33 -17.03
N ASP A 120 -13.10 -13.02 -17.11
CA ASP A 120 -12.44 -12.14 -18.07
C ASP A 120 -11.55 -11.15 -17.30
N ARG A 121 -10.29 -11.56 -17.08
CA ARG A 121 -9.29 -10.75 -16.38
C ARG A 121 -8.35 -10.17 -17.42
N SER A 122 -8.41 -8.86 -17.61
CA SER A 122 -7.32 -8.10 -18.22
C SER A 122 -6.46 -7.51 -17.11
N ASP A 123 -5.15 -7.58 -17.26
CA ASP A 123 -4.24 -6.90 -16.33
C ASP A 123 -4.42 -5.38 -16.46
N LEU A 124 -4.27 -4.67 -15.35
CA LEU A 124 -4.30 -3.21 -15.37
C LEU A 124 -3.01 -2.71 -16.03
N GLU A 125 -3.13 -2.12 -17.22
CA GLU A 125 -2.05 -1.35 -17.83
C GLU A 125 -2.05 0.05 -17.21
N LEU A 126 -1.10 0.31 -16.32
CA LEU A 126 -0.87 1.63 -15.75
C LEU A 126 0.16 2.37 -16.63
N THR A 127 -0.22 3.52 -17.17
CA THR A 127 0.68 4.45 -17.86
C THR A 127 0.98 5.64 -16.93
N GLY A 128 2.19 6.20 -16.99
CA GLY A 128 2.64 7.28 -16.10
C GLY A 128 3.06 6.80 -14.70
N SER A 129 3.62 5.60 -14.64
CA SER A 129 4.19 5.00 -13.44
C SER A 129 5.62 5.48 -13.17
N GLU A 130 6.15 5.20 -11.98
CA GLU A 130 7.59 5.41 -11.69
C GLU A 130 8.48 4.52 -12.56
N GLU A 131 7.97 3.36 -12.97
CA GLU A 131 8.66 2.50 -13.93
C GLU A 131 8.76 3.16 -15.31
N ASP A 132 7.74 3.90 -15.77
CA ASP A 132 7.83 4.64 -17.02
C ASP A 132 8.92 5.73 -16.96
N LEU A 133 9.00 6.49 -15.85
CA LEU A 133 10.10 7.43 -15.60
C LEU A 133 11.47 6.75 -15.64
N ARG A 134 11.57 5.58 -15.00
CA ARG A 134 12.80 4.78 -14.99
C ARG A 134 13.21 4.41 -16.41
N GLN A 135 12.28 3.90 -17.22
CA GLN A 135 12.55 3.52 -18.60
C GLN A 135 12.98 4.71 -19.47
N HIS A 136 12.37 5.89 -19.28
CA HIS A 136 12.78 7.12 -19.96
C HIS A 136 14.23 7.52 -19.63
N ILE A 137 14.60 7.47 -18.34
CA ILE A 137 15.97 7.78 -17.89
C ILE A 137 16.97 6.73 -18.42
N LEU A 138 16.66 5.44 -18.35
CA LEU A 138 17.55 4.39 -18.86
C LEU A 138 17.75 4.47 -20.38
N ALA A 139 16.69 4.85 -21.12
CA ALA A 139 16.75 5.02 -22.56
C ALA A 139 17.52 6.28 -22.97
N ASN A 140 17.46 7.35 -22.17
CA ASN A 140 18.19 8.59 -22.40
C ASN A 140 18.71 9.21 -21.08
N PRO A 141 19.84 8.70 -20.53
CA PRO A 141 20.36 9.17 -19.24
C PRO A 141 20.72 10.66 -19.20
N SER A 142 21.01 11.23 -20.37
CA SER A 142 21.35 12.65 -20.52
C SER A 142 20.22 13.62 -20.14
N ILE A 143 19.00 13.11 -19.94
CA ILE A 143 17.86 13.87 -19.42
C ILE A 143 18.14 14.36 -17.99
N LEU A 144 18.86 13.58 -17.18
CA LEU A 144 19.25 14.02 -15.84
C LEU A 144 20.40 15.02 -15.92
N GLU A 145 21.49 14.62 -16.59
CA GLU A 145 22.63 15.48 -16.87
C GLU A 145 23.56 14.85 -17.93
N ALA A 146 24.38 15.67 -18.58
CA ALA A 146 25.34 15.19 -19.56
C ALA A 146 26.43 14.33 -18.90
N GLY A 147 26.52 13.07 -19.33
CA GLY A 147 27.55 12.13 -18.87
C GLY A 147 27.16 11.27 -17.68
N PHE A 148 25.91 11.35 -17.20
CA PHE A 148 25.37 10.38 -16.25
C PHE A 148 25.27 8.98 -16.89
N GLU A 149 25.79 7.96 -16.19
CA GLU A 149 25.76 6.56 -16.57
C GLU A 149 25.01 5.74 -15.50
N PRO A 150 23.81 5.19 -15.81
CA PRO A 150 23.09 4.32 -14.90
C PRO A 150 23.78 2.94 -14.85
N LEU A 151 24.09 2.47 -13.64
CA LEU A 151 24.82 1.23 -13.41
C LEU A 151 23.90 0.10 -12.92
N GLU A 152 22.98 0.40 -12.00
CA GLU A 152 22.07 -0.57 -11.39
C GLU A 152 20.69 0.05 -11.15
N THR A 153 19.63 -0.77 -11.25
CA THR A 153 18.27 -0.40 -10.84
C THR A 153 17.83 -1.26 -9.66
N GLU A 154 17.05 -0.69 -8.75
CA GLU A 154 16.59 -1.37 -7.51
C GLU A 154 17.74 -1.92 -6.66
N ARG A 155 18.88 -1.21 -6.65
CA ARG A 155 20.09 -1.59 -5.93
C ARG A 155 19.80 -1.62 -4.43
N GLN A 156 20.02 -2.78 -3.80
CA GLN A 156 19.75 -2.94 -2.37
C GLN A 156 20.73 -2.11 -1.53
N SER A 157 20.22 -1.39 -0.53
CA SER A 157 21.01 -0.65 0.45
C SER A 157 20.45 -0.84 1.87
N ASP A 158 21.20 -0.41 2.88
CA ASP A 158 20.77 -0.41 4.28
C ASP A 158 19.50 0.43 4.53
N ALA A 159 19.21 1.39 3.64
CA ALA A 159 18.04 2.25 3.73
C ALA A 159 16.87 1.78 2.85
N GLY A 160 17.02 0.66 2.14
CA GLY A 160 16.05 0.13 1.17
C GLY A 160 16.58 0.09 -0.27
N PRO A 161 15.75 -0.33 -1.24
CA PRO A 161 16.13 -0.35 -2.65
C PRO A 161 16.24 1.07 -3.21
N ILE A 162 17.36 1.37 -3.85
CA ILE A 162 17.58 2.61 -4.61
C ILE A 162 17.02 2.43 -6.03
N ASP A 163 16.17 3.35 -6.51
CA ASP A 163 15.54 3.23 -7.83
C ASP A 163 16.56 3.10 -8.97
N ILE A 164 17.48 4.07 -9.07
CA ILE A 164 18.60 4.02 -10.01
C ILE A 164 19.88 4.45 -9.29
N PHE A 165 20.90 3.63 -9.39
CA PHE A 165 22.26 3.93 -8.97
C PHE A 165 23.14 4.07 -10.22
N GLY A 166 23.96 5.12 -10.26
CA GLY A 166 24.86 5.38 -11.37
C GLY A 166 26.05 6.23 -10.97
N GLU A 167 26.76 6.75 -11.96
CA GLU A 167 27.87 7.67 -11.79
C GLU A 167 27.74 8.86 -12.73
N ASP A 168 28.24 10.02 -12.33
CA ASP A 168 28.32 11.19 -13.21
C ASP A 168 29.59 11.14 -14.10
N ALA A 169 29.77 12.18 -14.92
CA ALA A 169 30.90 12.26 -15.86
C ALA A 169 32.29 12.24 -15.18
N ASP A 170 32.36 12.57 -13.89
CA ASP A 170 33.58 12.58 -13.09
C ASP A 170 33.76 11.27 -12.28
N GLY A 171 32.84 10.30 -12.43
CA GLY A 171 32.82 9.04 -11.69
C GLY A 171 32.29 9.16 -10.27
N VAL A 172 31.57 10.25 -9.94
CA VAL A 172 30.97 10.43 -8.62
C VAL A 172 29.68 9.60 -8.54
N PRO A 173 29.49 8.78 -7.50
CA PRO A 173 28.25 8.04 -7.30
C PRO A 173 27.00 8.93 -7.22
N VAL A 174 25.96 8.56 -7.97
CA VAL A 174 24.68 9.26 -8.04
C VAL A 174 23.55 8.31 -7.68
N VAL A 175 22.72 8.72 -6.73
CA VAL A 175 21.43 8.10 -6.39
C VAL A 175 20.32 8.88 -7.05
N VAL A 176 19.44 8.21 -7.78
CA VAL A 176 18.25 8.82 -8.34
C VAL A 176 17.03 8.21 -7.67
N GLU A 177 16.16 9.07 -7.11
CA GLU A 177 14.87 8.69 -6.53
C GLU A 177 13.75 9.17 -7.46
N LEU A 178 12.84 8.28 -7.84
CA LEU A 178 11.77 8.57 -8.81
C LEU A 178 10.43 8.75 -8.12
N LYS A 179 9.67 9.77 -8.51
CA LYS A 179 8.31 9.99 -8.05
C LYS A 179 7.41 10.39 -9.21
N ARG A 180 6.30 9.68 -9.41
CA ARG A 180 5.35 9.99 -10.51
C ARG A 180 4.45 11.20 -10.31
N ARG A 181 4.53 11.90 -9.16
CA ARG A 181 3.64 13.00 -8.78
C ARG A 181 4.40 14.12 -8.10
N ARG A 182 3.72 15.24 -7.86
CA ARG A 182 4.23 16.30 -6.99
C ARG A 182 4.53 15.76 -5.60
N VAL A 183 5.72 16.05 -5.06
CA VAL A 183 6.14 15.51 -3.75
C VAL A 183 6.50 16.54 -2.68
N GLY A 184 6.27 16.12 -1.43
CA GLY A 184 6.58 16.84 -0.20
C GLY A 184 7.95 16.51 0.39
N PRO A 185 8.26 17.03 1.60
CA PRO A 185 9.55 16.82 2.28
C PRO A 185 9.91 15.36 2.58
N SER A 186 8.94 14.45 2.61
CA SER A 186 9.19 13.02 2.81
C SER A 186 10.10 12.43 1.72
N ALA A 187 9.89 12.79 0.45
CA ALA A 187 10.69 12.30 -0.67
C ALA A 187 12.16 12.76 -0.57
N ALA A 188 12.40 14.02 -0.20
CA ALA A 188 13.75 14.52 0.02
C ALA A 188 14.42 13.83 1.22
N SER A 189 13.65 13.52 2.26
CA SER A 189 14.14 12.76 3.43
C SER A 189 14.48 11.31 3.06
N GLN A 190 13.71 10.68 2.17
CA GLN A 190 13.99 9.36 1.61
C GLN A 190 15.29 9.35 0.80
N LEU A 191 15.43 10.28 -0.15
CA LEU A 191 16.65 10.43 -0.93
C LEU A 191 17.89 10.65 -0.05
N ARG A 192 17.77 11.49 0.99
CA ARG A 192 18.84 11.69 1.98
C ARG A 192 19.24 10.39 2.66
N ARG A 193 18.29 9.55 3.07
CA ARG A 193 18.59 8.25 3.72
C ARG A 193 19.43 7.35 2.81
N TYR A 194 19.20 7.38 1.49
CA TYR A 194 20.01 6.62 0.53
C TYR A 194 21.41 7.19 0.37
N VAL A 195 21.54 8.52 0.26
CA VAL A 195 22.86 9.18 0.21
C VAL A 195 23.66 8.85 1.48
N ASP A 196 23.05 8.98 2.67
CA ASP A 196 23.65 8.63 3.96
C ASP A 196 24.02 7.13 4.05
N ALA A 197 23.28 6.24 3.37
CA ALA A 197 23.60 4.82 3.29
C ALA A 197 24.83 4.55 2.41
N LEU A 198 24.94 5.24 1.28
CA LEU A 198 26.10 5.12 0.40
C LEU A 198 27.36 5.77 0.96
N HIS A 199 27.24 6.86 1.71
CA HIS A 199 28.38 7.40 2.47
C HIS A 199 28.94 6.37 3.45
N ARG A 200 28.09 5.61 4.13
CA ARG A 200 28.54 4.52 5.01
C ARG A 200 29.18 3.37 4.25
N GLU A 201 28.77 3.12 3.01
CA GLU A 201 29.32 2.06 2.15
C GLU A 201 30.67 2.44 1.55
N PHE A 202 30.78 3.62 0.93
CA PHE A 202 31.98 4.10 0.24
C PHE A 202 32.99 4.80 1.17
N GLY A 203 32.53 5.27 2.33
CA GLY A 203 33.28 6.06 3.31
C GLY A 203 32.83 7.52 3.35
N ASP A 204 32.80 8.12 4.53
CA ASP A 204 32.25 9.48 4.78
C ASP A 204 32.98 10.60 4.01
N ASP A 205 34.21 10.34 3.54
CA ASP A 205 35.02 11.29 2.75
C ASP A 205 34.69 11.24 1.23
N GLU A 206 33.97 10.21 0.77
CA GLU A 206 33.57 10.07 -0.64
C GLU A 206 32.34 10.92 -0.94
N ARG A 207 32.37 11.59 -2.11
CA ARG A 207 31.24 12.41 -2.54
C ARG A 207 30.15 11.49 -3.10
N VAL A 208 28.92 11.68 -2.64
CA VAL A 208 27.73 11.01 -3.19
C VAL A 208 26.72 12.10 -3.50
N ARG A 209 26.10 12.01 -4.68
CA ARG A 209 25.04 12.92 -5.12
C ARG A 209 23.69 12.22 -5.02
N GLY A 210 22.65 12.99 -4.69
CA GLY A 210 21.28 12.53 -4.72
C GLY A 210 20.44 13.43 -5.63
N VAL A 211 19.74 12.83 -6.58
CA VAL A 211 18.87 13.50 -7.54
C VAL A 211 17.44 13.01 -7.34
N LEU A 212 16.52 13.91 -6.98
CA LEU A 212 15.09 13.63 -6.95
C LEU A 212 14.49 13.93 -8.33
N VAL A 213 13.80 12.96 -8.92
CA VAL A 213 13.10 13.12 -10.20
C VAL A 213 11.60 13.03 -9.96
N ALA A 214 10.89 14.12 -10.26
CA ALA A 214 9.44 14.17 -10.14
C ALA A 214 8.84 15.24 -11.06
N PRO A 215 7.54 15.24 -11.38
CA PRO A 215 6.93 16.32 -12.15
C PRO A 215 7.08 17.68 -11.50
N SER A 216 6.99 17.74 -10.17
CA SER A 216 7.20 18.97 -9.39
C SER A 216 7.45 18.65 -7.91
N VAL A 217 7.88 19.66 -7.16
CA VAL A 217 8.07 19.58 -5.70
C VAL A 217 7.29 20.69 -4.99
N THR A 218 7.00 20.50 -3.71
CA THR A 218 6.50 21.59 -2.85
C THR A 218 7.64 22.54 -2.47
N GLU A 219 7.34 23.80 -2.13
CA GLU A 219 8.36 24.76 -1.66
C GLU A 219 9.16 24.23 -0.45
N ARG A 220 8.47 23.54 0.46
CA ARG A 220 9.12 22.90 1.62
C ARG A 220 10.11 21.81 1.22
N ALA A 221 9.77 21.04 0.19
CA ALA A 221 10.67 20.03 -0.36
C ALA A 221 11.86 20.69 -1.07
N THR A 222 11.65 21.76 -1.84
CA THR A 222 12.75 22.56 -2.44
C THR A 222 13.71 23.06 -1.37
N SER A 223 13.21 23.71 -0.32
CA SER A 223 14.05 24.20 0.79
C SER A 223 14.79 23.08 1.52
N LEU A 224 14.20 21.89 1.59
CA LEU A 224 14.84 20.73 2.19
C LEU A 224 15.96 20.19 1.30
N LEU A 225 15.70 19.99 0.01
CA LEU A 225 16.71 19.54 -0.97
C LEU A 225 17.92 20.48 -0.98
N GLU A 226 17.70 21.79 -1.04
CA GLU A 226 18.76 22.79 -0.98
C GLU A 226 19.59 22.71 0.31
N ARG A 227 18.93 22.53 1.46
CA ARG A 227 19.60 22.43 2.76
C ARG A 227 20.45 21.17 2.88
N GLU A 228 19.97 20.07 2.34
CA GLU A 228 20.66 18.77 2.40
C GLU A 228 21.65 18.58 1.21
N GLY A 229 21.76 19.55 0.30
CA GLY A 229 22.66 19.48 -0.86
C GLY A 229 22.20 18.45 -1.92
N LEU A 230 20.90 18.20 -2.00
CA LEU A 230 20.28 17.28 -2.95
C LEU A 230 19.73 18.05 -4.16
N GLU A 231 19.71 17.37 -5.30
CA GLU A 231 19.36 17.94 -6.60
C GLU A 231 17.93 17.55 -6.99
N PHE A 232 17.33 18.32 -7.91
CA PHE A 232 15.99 18.08 -8.43
C PHE A 232 15.95 18.21 -9.94
N VAL A 233 15.34 17.23 -10.61
CA VAL A 233 15.06 17.26 -12.05
C VAL A 233 13.56 17.06 -12.26
N ALA A 234 12.93 18.00 -12.96
CA ALA A 234 11.51 17.92 -13.26
C ALA A 234 11.27 17.08 -14.53
N LEU A 235 10.57 15.95 -14.41
CA LEU A 235 10.16 15.13 -15.56
C LEU A 235 8.70 14.69 -15.44
N ASP A 236 7.99 14.74 -16.57
CA ASP A 236 6.66 14.18 -16.71
C ASP A 236 6.73 12.65 -16.91
N PRO A 237 5.93 11.84 -16.21
CA PRO A 237 6.06 10.37 -16.22
C PRO A 237 5.59 9.73 -17.52
N GLU A 238 4.72 10.40 -18.27
CA GLU A 238 4.20 9.88 -19.54
C GLU A 238 5.20 10.15 -20.66
N THR A 239 5.75 11.36 -20.71
CA THR A 239 6.58 11.83 -21.82
C THR A 239 8.08 11.67 -21.59
N GLY A 240 8.53 11.64 -20.34
CA GLY A 240 9.96 11.68 -20.00
C GLY A 240 10.61 13.05 -20.26
N GLU A 241 9.82 14.09 -20.51
CA GLU A 241 10.27 15.45 -20.79
C GLU A 241 9.96 16.37 -19.61
N PRO A 242 10.66 17.52 -19.47
CA PRO A 242 10.28 18.54 -18.51
C PRO A 242 8.82 18.97 -18.72
N PRO A 243 8.02 19.10 -17.65
CA PRO A 243 6.63 19.50 -17.78
C PRO A 243 6.53 20.87 -18.45
N VAL A 244 5.59 21.01 -19.39
CA VAL A 244 5.28 22.29 -20.02
C VAL A 244 4.70 23.20 -18.94
N GLU A 245 5.25 24.41 -18.76
CA GLU A 245 4.69 25.39 -17.83
C GLU A 245 3.29 25.82 -18.31
N ASP A 246 2.25 25.19 -17.78
CA ASP A 246 0.89 25.72 -17.85
C ASP A 246 0.80 26.87 -16.83
N ASP A 247 0.72 28.10 -17.35
CA ASP A 247 0.57 29.36 -16.61
C ASP A 247 -0.81 29.46 -15.94
N GLU A 248 -1.24 28.50 -15.12
CA GLU A 248 -2.38 28.66 -14.21
C GLU A 248 -2.18 27.84 -12.92
N GLY A 249 -2.04 28.55 -11.80
CA GLY A 249 -1.90 27.96 -10.47
C GLY A 249 -3.08 27.08 -10.10
N ASN A 250 -2.80 25.79 -9.87
CA ASN A 250 -3.70 24.92 -9.15
C ASN A 250 -3.02 24.46 -7.84
N GLU A 251 -3.16 25.29 -6.82
CA GLU A 251 -2.99 24.88 -5.43
C GLU A 251 -4.12 23.91 -5.07
N ASN A 252 -3.98 22.63 -5.39
CA ASN A 252 -4.66 21.52 -4.72
C ASN A 252 -4.18 20.19 -5.26
N ASP A 253 -3.13 19.64 -4.65
CA ASP A 253 -2.90 18.19 -4.53
C ASP A 253 -1.90 17.93 -3.39
N ALA A 254 -2.08 18.62 -2.26
CA ALA A 254 -1.44 18.27 -1.00
C ALA A 254 -2.36 17.31 -0.22
N ALA A 255 -2.46 16.06 -0.69
CA ALA A 255 -3.12 14.99 0.05
C ALA A 255 -2.61 13.61 -0.39
N ASP A 256 -1.40 13.27 0.05
CA ASP A 256 -1.02 11.91 0.43
C ASP A 256 0.35 11.98 1.13
N GLU A 257 0.39 12.66 2.28
CA GLU A 257 1.41 12.38 3.31
C GLU A 257 0.75 11.41 4.29
N ASN A 258 0.93 10.10 4.06
CA ASN A 258 1.01 9.03 5.05
C ASN A 258 0.89 7.67 4.35
N ASP A 259 1.97 7.21 3.76
CA ASP A 259 2.16 5.77 3.54
C ASP A 259 3.67 5.50 3.49
N GLU A 260 4.31 5.59 4.66
CA GLU A 260 5.63 4.99 4.93
C GLU A 260 5.91 5.15 6.43
N ASN A 261 5.52 4.15 7.23
CA ASN A 261 6.19 3.75 8.47
C ASN A 261 5.48 2.53 9.07
N ASP A 262 5.97 1.34 8.75
CA ASP A 262 5.90 0.21 9.69
C ASP A 262 7.20 -0.61 9.58
N ALA A 263 8.19 -0.21 10.39
CA ALA A 263 9.29 -1.06 10.81
C ALA A 263 9.90 -0.51 12.12
N GLY A 264 9.65 -1.21 13.23
CA GLY A 264 10.72 -1.64 14.15
C GLY A 264 11.25 -0.68 15.23
N GLU A 265 10.89 -1.03 16.47
CA GLU A 265 11.74 -1.17 17.66
C GLU A 265 12.00 -0.02 18.65
N GLY A 266 11.96 -0.42 19.94
CA GLY A 266 12.56 0.20 21.13
C GLY A 266 11.54 0.93 22.02
N GLY A 267 11.30 0.58 23.29
CA GLY A 267 12.11 -0.12 24.28
C GLY A 267 12.42 0.82 25.46
N GLU A 268 12.26 0.31 26.69
CA GLU A 268 12.64 0.89 28.00
C GLU A 268 11.68 1.92 28.62
N ASP A 269 11.41 1.98 29.92
CA ASP A 269 11.60 1.07 31.07
C ASP A 269 10.82 1.69 32.24
N GLY A 270 10.39 0.84 33.19
CA GLY A 270 9.68 1.28 34.39
C GLY A 270 9.36 0.15 35.36
N GLU A 271 10.40 -0.52 35.86
CA GLU A 271 10.44 -1.19 37.19
C GLU A 271 9.93 -0.20 38.29
N SER A 272 9.27 -0.56 39.39
CA SER A 272 9.32 -1.78 40.19
C SER A 272 8.17 -1.87 41.23
N ASP A 273 8.00 -3.10 41.74
CA ASP A 273 7.57 -3.51 43.09
C ASP A 273 6.18 -3.14 43.65
N GLU A 274 5.33 -4.16 43.88
CA GLU A 274 5.22 -4.72 45.24
C GLU A 274 4.60 -6.13 45.27
N LYS A 275 5.11 -6.93 46.21
CA LYS A 275 4.83 -8.34 46.49
C LYS A 275 3.69 -8.51 47.51
N ALA A 276 2.93 -9.59 47.30
CA ALA A 276 2.53 -10.61 48.28
C ALA A 276 1.22 -10.49 49.11
N ALA A 277 0.73 -11.71 49.40
CA ALA A 277 -0.18 -12.18 50.47
C ALA A 277 -1.69 -12.06 50.17
N SER A 278 -2.39 -13.14 49.80
CA SER A 278 -2.87 -14.30 50.59
C SER A 278 -4.22 -14.09 51.26
N ASP A 279 -5.13 -15.04 51.02
CA ASP A 279 -6.27 -15.47 51.84
C ASP A 279 -7.29 -14.41 52.33
N ALA A 280 -8.46 -14.40 51.68
CA ALA A 280 -9.79 -14.67 52.28
C ALA A 280 -10.87 -14.77 51.20
#